data_AF-I5ARS8-F1
#
_entry.id   AF-I5ARS8-F1
#
_cell.length_a   1.000
_cell.length_b   1.000
_cell.length_c   1.000
_cell.angle_alpha   90.00
_cell.angle_beta   90.00
_cell.angle_gamma   90.00
#
_symmetry.space_group_name_H-M   'P 1'
#
loop_
_entity.id
_entity.type
_entity.pdbx_description
1 polymer ?
#
loop_
_entity_poly.entity_id
_entity_poly.type
_entity_poly.pdbx_seq_one_letter_code
_entity_poly.pdbx_strand_id
1 'polypeptide(L)'
;MSKILKCCTKGKLYTPAGDSWLVRVVNTEEHTTLYFKEYDGYGTQFGTRVDFFDDAMGILRTECEVIIREIIPAPDPASGEEDRRKKIDMEAQEGEHWVGRCKINDVTKITQRHLDVRADVNIPLTFTSDLAGEFEGTIVNISAGGIQLVTKQELEMGDVLFFTYAFRTLERPFSVRILHRRETDEMGIHYGCCFIGMTTGGELAVRGYVFKTLRNQANAEEIRRREEILKRDMEERLRRLRADALAQDPKYAEAVRRKQQSEAKAMGIDPAVVYPKSPDDVLRDAGVKSREGQGRAEDMKAHVKNQQARTTTVRTSNVQGIKRV
;
A
#
# COMPACT_ATOMS: atom_id res chain seq x y z
N MET A 1 -11.87 21.18 -0.83
CA MET A 1 -13.18 20.55 -0.61
C MET A 1 -13.01 19.52 0.52
N SER A 2 -13.93 19.44 1.46
CA SER A 2 -13.80 18.47 2.56
C SER A 2 -13.90 17.04 2.02
N LYS A 3 -12.90 16.20 2.33
CA LYS A 3 -12.90 14.76 2.01
C LYS A 3 -14.18 14.10 2.56
N ILE A 4 -15.08 13.66 1.67
CA ILE A 4 -16.37 13.02 2.02
C ILE A 4 -16.10 11.67 2.70
N LEU A 5 -15.21 10.85 2.12
CA LEU A 5 -14.74 9.61 2.73
C LEU A 5 -13.51 9.89 3.60
N LYS A 6 -13.52 9.43 4.84
CA LYS A 6 -12.45 9.60 5.82
C LYS A 6 -11.47 8.43 5.76
N CYS A 7 -11.97 7.23 6.01
CA CYS A 7 -11.20 5.99 6.16
C CYS A 7 -11.89 4.87 5.39
N CYS A 8 -11.94 4.98 4.06
CA CYS A 8 -12.63 4.02 3.22
C CYS A 8 -11.64 3.32 2.29
N THR A 9 -11.54 2.00 2.43
CA THR A 9 -10.69 1.13 1.60
C THR A 9 -11.49 0.14 0.75
N LYS A 10 -12.81 0.04 0.99
CA LYS A 10 -13.70 -0.94 0.36
C LYS A 10 -15.05 -0.32 0.07
N GLY A 11 -15.68 -0.79 -1.00
CA GLY A 11 -17.04 -0.38 -1.35
C GLY A 11 -17.75 -1.48 -2.12
N LYS A 12 -19.01 -1.21 -2.44
CA LYS A 12 -19.85 -2.04 -3.28
C LYS A 12 -20.50 -1.18 -4.35
N LEU A 13 -20.11 -1.42 -5.60
CA LEU A 13 -20.68 -0.76 -6.77
C LEU A 13 -21.87 -1.57 -7.27
N TYR A 14 -22.95 -0.90 -7.63
CA TYR A 14 -24.11 -1.53 -8.25
C TYR A 14 -24.06 -1.29 -9.76
N THR A 15 -24.40 -2.28 -10.57
CA THR A 15 -24.46 -2.11 -12.03
C THR A 15 -25.87 -1.66 -12.44
N PRO A 16 -26.02 -0.99 -13.60
CA PRO A 16 -27.34 -0.71 -14.16
C PRO A 16 -28.18 -1.97 -14.42
N ALA A 17 -27.52 -3.12 -14.62
CA ALA A 17 -28.18 -4.42 -14.81
C ALA A 17 -28.73 -5.03 -13.50
N GLY A 18 -28.41 -4.43 -12.35
CA GLY A 18 -28.88 -4.89 -11.03
C GLY A 18 -27.87 -5.79 -10.29
N ASP A 19 -26.74 -6.10 -10.90
CA ASP A 19 -25.64 -6.81 -10.26
C ASP A 19 -24.85 -5.88 -9.32
N SER A 20 -23.91 -6.46 -8.58
CA SER A 20 -23.05 -5.67 -7.71
C SER A 20 -21.68 -6.28 -7.52
N TRP A 21 -20.66 -5.43 -7.48
CA TRP A 21 -19.27 -5.82 -7.35
C TRP A 21 -18.66 -5.22 -6.09
N LEU A 22 -17.88 -6.03 -5.37
CA LEU A 22 -17.00 -5.52 -4.33
C LEU A 22 -15.81 -4.84 -4.99
N VAL A 23 -15.53 -3.63 -4.55
CA VAL A 23 -14.45 -2.80 -5.10
C VAL A 23 -13.50 -2.38 -4.01
N ARG A 24 -12.21 -2.37 -4.31
CA ARG A 24 -11.21 -1.69 -3.48
C ARG A 24 -11.28 -0.21 -3.77
N VAL A 25 -11.21 0.61 -2.72
CA VAL A 25 -11.34 2.06 -2.80
C VAL A 25 -10.01 2.69 -2.43
N VAL A 26 -9.52 3.56 -3.31
CA VAL A 26 -8.41 4.47 -3.04
C VAL A 26 -8.98 5.88 -3.07
N ASN A 27 -8.92 6.57 -1.94
CA ASN A 27 -9.40 7.95 -1.87
C ASN A 27 -8.26 8.94 -1.63
N THR A 28 -7.92 9.69 -2.67
CA THR A 28 -6.94 10.78 -2.62
C THR A 28 -7.65 12.11 -2.28
N GLU A 29 -6.90 13.21 -2.21
CA GLU A 29 -7.51 14.54 -2.03
C GLU A 29 -8.27 15.01 -3.28
N GLU A 30 -7.93 14.48 -4.45
CA GLU A 30 -8.44 14.94 -5.74
C GLU A 30 -9.52 14.02 -6.32
N HIS A 31 -9.44 12.71 -6.07
CA HIS A 31 -10.32 11.74 -6.70
C HIS A 31 -10.49 10.46 -5.87
N THR A 32 -11.64 9.82 -6.04
CA THR A 32 -11.91 8.47 -5.54
C THR A 32 -11.76 7.48 -6.69
N THR A 33 -10.89 6.50 -6.53
CA THR A 33 -10.64 5.44 -7.51
C THR A 33 -11.14 4.11 -6.97
N LEU A 34 -11.80 3.35 -7.84
CA LEU A 34 -12.30 2.00 -7.58
C LEU A 34 -11.48 1.00 -8.38
N TYR A 35 -11.06 -0.09 -7.76
CA TYR A 35 -10.38 -1.20 -8.45
C TYR A 35 -11.23 -2.46 -8.34
N PHE A 36 -11.32 -3.20 -9.44
CA PHE A 36 -12.12 -4.42 -9.53
C PHE A 36 -11.40 -5.48 -10.38
N LYS A 37 -11.63 -6.74 -10.02
CA LYS A 37 -11.06 -7.91 -10.69
C LYS A 37 -11.83 -8.27 -11.95
N GLU A 38 -13.16 -8.14 -11.89
CA GLU A 38 -14.07 -8.55 -12.94
C GLU A 38 -14.91 -7.36 -13.41
N TYR A 39 -15.09 -7.27 -14.72
CA TYR A 39 -15.96 -6.31 -15.39
C TYR A 39 -16.49 -6.94 -16.67
N ASP A 40 -17.80 -6.85 -16.88
CA ASP A 40 -18.53 -7.49 -17.98
C ASP A 40 -18.89 -6.53 -19.12
N GLY A 41 -18.43 -5.28 -19.07
CA GLY A 41 -18.52 -4.38 -20.22
C GLY A 41 -19.77 -3.48 -20.28
N TYR A 42 -20.48 -3.22 -19.17
CA TYR A 42 -21.67 -2.34 -19.07
C TYR A 42 -21.47 -0.84 -19.40
N GLY A 43 -20.50 -0.49 -20.26
CA GLY A 43 -20.23 0.87 -20.72
C GLY A 43 -19.11 1.57 -19.93
N THR A 44 -18.33 2.40 -20.59
CA THR A 44 -17.14 3.01 -19.97
C THR A 44 -17.48 4.16 -19.01
N GLN A 45 -18.72 4.64 -18.98
CA GLN A 45 -19.18 5.71 -18.10
C GLN A 45 -20.68 5.59 -17.81
N PHE A 46 -21.06 5.57 -16.55
CA PHE A 46 -22.47 5.53 -16.14
C PHE A 46 -22.69 6.10 -14.74
N GLY A 47 -23.90 6.59 -14.50
CA GLY A 47 -24.39 6.94 -13.17
C GLY A 47 -24.85 5.68 -12.44
N THR A 48 -24.40 5.50 -11.20
CA THR A 48 -24.83 4.39 -10.37
C THR A 48 -24.67 4.67 -8.88
N ARG A 49 -25.32 3.83 -8.08
CA ARG A 49 -25.11 3.76 -6.65
C ARG A 49 -23.79 3.08 -6.31
N VAL A 50 -23.06 3.69 -5.37
CA VAL A 50 -21.92 3.06 -4.69
C VAL A 50 -22.15 3.14 -3.19
N ASP A 51 -22.05 2.00 -2.52
CA ASP A 51 -22.00 1.95 -1.06
C ASP A 51 -20.54 1.91 -0.63
N PHE A 52 -20.06 2.99 -0.02
CA PHE A 52 -18.72 3.06 0.57
C PHE A 52 -18.74 2.54 2.00
N PHE A 53 -17.80 1.65 2.34
CA PHE A 53 -17.60 1.15 3.70
C PHE A 53 -16.48 1.97 4.33
N ASP A 54 -16.85 3.04 5.02
CA ASP A 54 -15.93 3.94 5.69
C ASP A 54 -15.83 3.56 7.18
N ASP A 55 -14.61 3.31 7.66
CA ASP A 55 -14.40 2.85 9.03
C ASP A 55 -14.68 3.94 10.08
N ALA A 56 -14.66 5.22 9.69
CA ALA A 56 -14.99 6.33 10.59
C ALA A 56 -16.48 6.71 10.54
N MET A 57 -17.10 6.65 9.36
CA MET A 57 -18.46 7.15 9.13
C MET A 57 -19.52 6.05 8.95
N GLY A 58 -19.10 4.78 8.86
CA GLY A 58 -19.98 3.64 8.56
C GLY A 58 -20.24 3.46 7.07
N ILE A 59 -21.45 3.04 6.70
CA ILE A 59 -21.81 2.85 5.29
C ILE A 59 -22.35 4.17 4.73
N LEU A 60 -21.66 4.73 3.74
CA LEU A 60 -22.18 5.85 2.95
C LEU A 60 -22.77 5.29 1.66
N ARG A 61 -24.09 5.37 1.54
CA ARG A 61 -24.79 5.16 0.28
C ARG A 61 -24.71 6.44 -0.52
N THR A 62 -24.18 6.33 -1.73
CA THR A 62 -23.91 7.48 -2.59
C THR A 62 -24.43 7.25 -4.00
N GLU A 63 -24.83 8.33 -4.65
CA GLU A 63 -25.03 8.36 -6.09
C GLU A 63 -23.76 8.91 -6.74
N CYS A 64 -23.21 8.14 -7.67
CA CYS A 64 -21.91 8.37 -8.25
C CYS A 64 -21.98 8.37 -9.78
N GLU A 65 -21.05 9.08 -10.40
CA GLU A 65 -20.70 8.89 -11.80
C GLU A 65 -19.39 8.12 -11.84
N VAL A 66 -19.38 6.96 -12.50
CA VAL A 66 -18.23 6.06 -12.56
C VAL A 66 -17.78 5.94 -14.00
N ILE A 67 -16.48 6.18 -14.24
CA ILE A 67 -15.83 6.00 -15.54
C ILE A 67 -14.87 4.81 -15.43
N ILE A 68 -15.22 3.70 -16.06
CA ILE A 68 -14.49 2.42 -16.03
C ILE A 68 -13.56 2.31 -17.23
N ARG A 69 -12.34 1.83 -16.99
CA ARG A 69 -11.34 1.52 -18.00
C ARG A 69 -10.57 0.26 -17.62
N GLU A 70 -10.13 -0.47 -18.64
CA GLU A 70 -9.20 -1.57 -18.47
C GLU A 70 -7.83 -1.02 -18.07
N ILE A 71 -7.17 -1.68 -17.12
CA ILE A 71 -5.80 -1.38 -16.76
C ILE A 71 -4.93 -2.04 -17.81
N ILE A 72 -4.47 -1.23 -18.77
CA ILE A 72 -3.53 -1.70 -19.79
C ILE A 72 -2.13 -1.63 -19.18
N PRO A 73 -1.44 -2.77 -18.98
CA PRO A 73 -0.06 -2.74 -18.52
C PRO A 73 0.77 -1.93 -19.51
N ALA A 74 1.59 -1.00 -18.99
CA ALA A 74 2.36 -0.10 -19.83
C ALA A 74 3.13 -0.90 -20.90
N PRO A 75 3.06 -0.51 -22.19
CA PRO A 75 3.94 -1.08 -23.19
C PRO A 75 5.39 -0.79 -22.78
N ASP A 76 6.30 -1.64 -23.28
CA ASP A 76 7.75 -1.57 -23.07
C ASP A 76 8.23 -0.09 -23.01
N PRO A 77 9.05 0.30 -22.00
CA PRO A 77 9.60 1.65 -21.83
C PRO A 77 10.28 2.26 -23.07
N ALA A 78 10.49 1.49 -24.14
CA ALA A 78 10.92 1.98 -25.45
C ALA A 78 9.93 2.91 -26.19
N SER A 79 8.66 3.03 -25.76
CA SER A 79 7.59 3.69 -26.54
C SER A 79 7.29 5.17 -26.21
N GLY A 80 7.93 5.78 -25.22
CA GLY A 80 7.98 7.24 -25.05
C GLY A 80 6.67 8.00 -24.80
N GLU A 81 5.55 7.32 -24.51
CA GLU A 81 4.22 7.94 -24.31
C GLU A 81 3.84 8.02 -22.82
N GLU A 82 4.68 8.69 -22.01
CA GLU A 82 4.90 8.27 -20.62
C GLU A 82 4.21 9.10 -19.51
N ASP A 83 3.69 10.30 -19.77
CA ASP A 83 3.61 11.31 -18.68
C ASP A 83 2.26 11.56 -17.99
N ARG A 84 1.17 10.85 -18.31
CA ARG A 84 -0.11 10.99 -17.56
C ARG A 84 -0.82 9.70 -17.15
N ARG A 85 -0.56 8.58 -17.82
CA ARG A 85 -1.18 7.27 -17.54
C ARG A 85 -0.67 6.65 -16.23
N LYS A 86 0.58 6.93 -15.85
CA LYS A 86 1.30 6.18 -14.82
C LYS A 86 0.81 6.29 -13.38
N LYS A 87 0.06 7.34 -12.99
CA LYS A 87 -0.24 7.56 -11.56
C LYS A 87 -1.50 6.83 -11.08
N ILE A 88 -2.47 6.57 -11.97
CA ILE A 88 -3.75 5.92 -11.60
C ILE A 88 -3.63 4.39 -11.66
N ASP A 89 -2.88 3.87 -12.64
CA ASP A 89 -2.71 2.43 -12.86
C ASP A 89 -1.64 1.82 -11.92
N MET A 90 -0.82 2.65 -11.27
CA MET A 90 0.30 2.22 -10.41
C MET A 90 -0.10 1.54 -9.10
N GLU A 91 -1.33 1.73 -8.65
CA GLU A 91 -1.82 1.20 -7.37
C GLU A 91 -2.63 -0.09 -7.52
N ALA A 92 -2.75 -0.62 -8.73
CA ALA A 92 -3.44 -1.88 -8.99
C ALA A 92 -2.71 -3.05 -8.31
N GLN A 93 -3.48 -3.90 -7.65
CA GLN A 93 -2.98 -5.14 -7.06
C GLN A 93 -3.09 -6.30 -8.06
N GLU A 94 -2.40 -7.40 -7.77
CA GLU A 94 -2.44 -8.59 -8.62
C GLU A 94 -3.88 -9.11 -8.79
N GLY A 95 -4.30 -9.28 -10.05
CA GLY A 95 -5.65 -9.69 -10.44
C GLY A 95 -6.68 -8.56 -10.55
N GLU A 96 -6.31 -7.30 -10.30
CA GLU A 96 -7.15 -6.15 -10.61
C GLU A 96 -6.89 -5.70 -12.06
N HIS A 97 -7.84 -5.98 -12.95
CA HIS A 97 -7.71 -5.69 -14.38
C HIS A 97 -8.44 -4.42 -14.79
N TRP A 98 -9.19 -3.81 -13.89
CA TRP A 98 -10.05 -2.68 -14.20
C TRP A 98 -10.01 -1.60 -13.13
N VAL A 99 -10.08 -0.35 -13.59
CA VAL A 99 -10.06 0.85 -12.75
C VAL A 99 -11.24 1.76 -13.10
N GLY A 100 -11.92 2.23 -12.06
CA GLY A 100 -13.05 3.13 -12.14
C GLY A 100 -12.74 4.45 -11.47
N ARG A 101 -12.71 5.56 -12.22
CA ARG A 101 -12.74 6.89 -11.59
C ARG A 101 -14.16 7.16 -11.12
N CYS A 102 -14.32 7.36 -9.81
CA CYS A 102 -15.61 7.59 -9.18
C CYS A 102 -15.73 9.06 -8.74
N LYS A 103 -16.78 9.72 -9.23
CA LYS A 103 -17.19 11.04 -8.76
C LYS A 103 -18.45 10.88 -7.93
N ILE A 104 -18.34 11.16 -6.64
CA ILE A 104 -19.48 11.19 -5.72
C ILE A 104 -20.31 12.43 -6.04
N ASN A 105 -21.53 12.24 -6.53
CA ASN A 105 -22.44 13.33 -6.84
C ASN A 105 -23.27 13.70 -5.60
N ASP A 106 -23.77 12.70 -4.88
CA ASP A 106 -24.57 12.91 -3.68
C ASP A 106 -24.40 11.78 -2.64
N VAL A 107 -24.57 12.12 -1.36
CA VAL A 107 -24.59 11.17 -0.24
C VAL A 107 -26.03 11.03 0.22
N THR A 108 -26.71 10.01 -0.29
CA THR A 108 -28.15 9.79 -0.03
C THR A 108 -28.42 9.27 1.38
N LYS A 109 -27.51 8.48 1.95
CA LYS A 109 -27.68 7.93 3.29
C LYS A 109 -26.35 7.61 3.94
N ILE A 110 -26.17 8.05 5.18
CA ILE A 110 -25.10 7.57 6.05
C ILE A 110 -25.72 6.63 7.08
N THR A 111 -25.24 5.39 7.13
CA THR A 111 -25.69 4.37 8.09
C THR A 111 -24.51 3.87 8.90
N GLN A 112 -24.42 4.32 10.15
CA GLN A 112 -23.52 3.72 11.12
C GLN A 112 -24.21 2.51 11.75
N ARG A 113 -23.94 1.31 11.23
CA ARG A 113 -24.53 0.07 11.76
C ARG A 113 -23.98 -0.33 13.14
N HIS A 114 -22.82 0.21 13.52
CA HIS A 114 -22.19 -0.09 14.79
C HIS A 114 -22.43 1.05 15.77
N LEU A 115 -23.38 0.83 16.68
CA LEU A 115 -23.68 1.73 17.78
C LEU A 115 -22.50 1.83 18.77
N ASP A 116 -21.70 0.76 18.87
CA ASP A 116 -20.53 0.71 19.71
C ASP A 116 -19.22 0.84 18.91
N VAL A 117 -18.29 1.58 19.50
CA VAL A 117 -16.90 1.69 19.04
C VAL A 117 -16.21 0.33 19.13
N ARG A 118 -15.32 0.04 18.18
CA ARG A 118 -14.56 -1.21 18.06
C ARG A 118 -13.05 -0.97 18.21
N ALA A 119 -12.34 -1.95 18.76
CA ALA A 119 -10.89 -1.98 18.82
C ALA A 119 -10.36 -3.28 18.23
N ASP A 120 -9.31 -3.18 17.41
CA ASP A 120 -8.54 -4.35 16.98
C ASP A 120 -7.69 -4.84 18.14
N VAL A 121 -7.68 -6.15 18.36
CA VAL A 121 -7.00 -6.78 19.49
C VAL A 121 -6.38 -8.11 19.04
N ASN A 122 -5.58 -8.71 19.91
CA ASN A 122 -5.07 -10.06 19.71
C ASN A 122 -5.09 -10.75 21.07
N ILE A 123 -6.23 -11.36 21.41
CA ILE A 123 -6.46 -11.98 22.71
C ILE A 123 -6.68 -13.48 22.49
N PRO A 124 -5.62 -14.31 22.62
CA PRO A 124 -5.76 -15.75 22.57
C PRO A 124 -6.43 -16.24 23.86
N LEU A 125 -7.49 -17.02 23.72
CA LEU A 125 -8.29 -17.55 24.83
C LEU A 125 -8.75 -18.97 24.52
N THR A 126 -9.09 -19.68 25.58
CA THR A 126 -9.84 -20.93 25.50
C THR A 126 -11.32 -20.63 25.62
N PHE A 127 -12.10 -21.20 24.70
CA PHE A 127 -13.55 -21.11 24.64
C PHE A 127 -14.15 -22.48 24.93
N THR A 128 -15.36 -22.48 25.46
CA THR A 128 -16.17 -23.69 25.63
C THR A 128 -17.47 -23.51 24.86
N SER A 129 -17.87 -24.51 24.09
CA SER A 129 -19.16 -24.64 23.43
C SER A 129 -19.84 -25.92 23.91
N ASP A 130 -21.16 -25.88 24.04
CA ASP A 130 -21.94 -27.09 24.35
C ASP A 130 -21.89 -28.11 23.21
N LEU A 131 -21.70 -27.64 21.96
CA LEU A 131 -21.65 -28.49 20.76
C LEU A 131 -20.23 -28.94 20.41
N ALA A 132 -19.26 -28.03 20.48
CA ALA A 132 -17.89 -28.28 20.03
C ALA A 132 -16.92 -28.64 21.18
N GLY A 133 -17.34 -28.54 22.44
CA GLY A 133 -16.47 -28.74 23.59
C GLY A 133 -15.50 -27.56 23.80
N GLU A 134 -14.34 -27.85 24.39
CA GLU A 134 -13.30 -26.86 24.67
C GLU A 134 -12.36 -26.68 23.46
N PHE A 135 -12.10 -25.44 23.06
CA PHE A 135 -11.23 -25.13 21.92
C PHE A 135 -10.50 -23.80 22.08
N GLU A 136 -9.38 -23.65 21.35
CA GLU A 136 -8.62 -22.41 21.33
C GLU A 136 -9.13 -21.46 20.24
N GLY A 137 -9.14 -20.17 20.55
CA GLY A 137 -9.46 -19.14 19.59
C GLY A 137 -8.88 -17.78 19.97
N THR A 138 -8.82 -16.88 18.99
CA THR A 138 -8.28 -15.54 19.18
C THR A 138 -9.36 -14.51 18.93
N ILE A 139 -9.57 -13.63 19.90
CA ILE A 139 -10.38 -12.42 19.67
C ILE A 139 -9.50 -11.43 18.91
N VAL A 140 -9.95 -11.05 17.70
CA VAL A 140 -9.23 -10.12 16.81
C VAL A 140 -9.84 -8.72 16.76
N ASN A 141 -11.12 -8.60 17.10
CA ASN A 141 -11.81 -7.32 17.20
C ASN A 141 -12.87 -7.37 18.31
N ILE A 142 -13.08 -6.27 19.02
CA ILE A 142 -14.02 -6.19 20.14
C ILE A 142 -14.74 -4.85 20.22
N SER A 143 -16.02 -4.89 20.60
CA SER A 143 -16.88 -3.76 20.98
C SER A 143 -17.68 -4.10 22.23
N ALA A 144 -18.45 -3.15 22.77
CA ALA A 144 -19.38 -3.45 23.86
C ALA A 144 -20.51 -4.42 23.44
N GLY A 145 -20.87 -4.46 22.14
CA GLY A 145 -21.90 -5.35 21.62
C GLY A 145 -21.43 -6.75 21.21
N GLY A 146 -20.13 -6.97 21.00
CA GLY A 146 -19.65 -8.27 20.52
C GLY A 146 -18.18 -8.31 20.13
N ILE A 147 -17.76 -9.49 19.68
CA ILE A 147 -16.38 -9.83 19.33
C ILE A 147 -16.29 -10.44 17.93
N GLN A 148 -15.12 -10.35 17.32
CA GLN A 148 -14.74 -11.17 16.18
C GLN A 148 -13.74 -12.23 16.66
N LEU A 149 -14.10 -13.49 16.47
CA LEU A 149 -13.34 -14.66 16.86
C LEU A 149 -12.70 -15.30 15.63
N VAL A 150 -11.44 -15.72 15.75
CA VAL A 150 -10.75 -16.56 14.77
C VAL A 150 -10.39 -17.88 15.44
N THR A 151 -10.77 -19.00 14.82
CA THR A 151 -10.41 -20.33 15.31
C THR A 151 -10.33 -21.33 14.16
N LYS A 152 -9.61 -22.44 14.37
CA LYS A 152 -9.60 -23.59 13.46
C LYS A 152 -10.81 -24.50 13.65
N GLN A 153 -11.51 -24.36 14.78
CA GLN A 153 -12.69 -25.15 15.08
C GLN A 153 -13.86 -24.72 14.18
N GLU A 154 -14.55 -25.70 13.58
CA GLU A 154 -15.80 -25.44 12.89
C GLU A 154 -16.92 -25.27 13.93
N LEU A 155 -17.65 -24.16 13.82
CA LEU A 155 -18.70 -23.77 14.75
C LEU A 155 -19.98 -23.45 13.99
N GLU A 156 -21.11 -23.75 14.60
CA GLU A 156 -22.43 -23.55 13.99
C GLU A 156 -22.99 -22.15 14.25
N MET A 157 -23.76 -21.66 13.29
CA MET A 157 -24.48 -20.40 13.42
C MET A 157 -25.49 -20.47 14.58
N GLY A 158 -25.47 -19.48 15.47
CA GLY A 158 -26.33 -19.45 16.64
C GLY A 158 -25.80 -20.20 17.87
N ASP A 159 -24.67 -20.92 17.74
CA ASP A 159 -23.99 -21.55 18.87
C ASP A 159 -23.58 -20.53 19.93
N VAL A 160 -23.55 -20.96 21.19
CA VAL A 160 -23.19 -20.14 22.34
C VAL A 160 -21.84 -20.58 22.87
N LEU A 161 -20.92 -19.64 22.91
CA LEU A 161 -19.56 -19.84 23.38
C LEU A 161 -19.38 -19.15 24.74
N PHE A 162 -18.61 -19.78 25.60
CA PHE A 162 -18.26 -19.30 26.93
C PHE A 162 -16.76 -19.09 27.03
N PHE A 163 -16.35 -18.00 27.66
CA PHE A 163 -14.95 -17.73 27.99
C PHE A 163 -14.86 -16.85 29.23
N THR A 164 -13.68 -16.80 29.84
CA THR A 164 -13.44 -15.97 31.02
C THR A 164 -12.27 -15.03 30.74
N TYR A 165 -12.43 -13.75 31.06
CA TYR A 165 -11.39 -12.75 30.81
C TYR A 165 -11.50 -11.53 31.73
N ALA A 166 -10.36 -10.85 31.96
CA ALA A 166 -10.28 -9.62 32.72
C ALA A 166 -10.09 -8.40 31.81
N PHE A 167 -11.19 -7.85 31.24
CA PHE A 167 -11.13 -6.59 30.48
C PHE A 167 -10.79 -5.37 31.34
N ARG A 168 -10.89 -5.50 32.67
CA ARG A 168 -10.50 -4.46 33.63
C ARG A 168 -9.62 -5.08 34.72
N THR A 169 -10.06 -5.01 35.97
CA THR A 169 -9.33 -5.51 37.13
C THR A 169 -9.87 -6.85 37.62
N LEU A 170 -11.12 -7.17 37.33
CA LEU A 170 -11.78 -8.39 37.76
C LEU A 170 -11.99 -9.31 36.57
N GLU A 171 -11.60 -10.56 36.73
CA GLU A 171 -11.88 -11.63 35.80
C GLU A 171 -13.37 -12.00 35.84
N ARG A 172 -14.00 -12.11 34.66
CA ARG A 172 -15.44 -12.34 34.54
C ARG A 172 -15.73 -13.37 33.47
N PRO A 173 -16.76 -14.22 33.67
CA PRO A 173 -17.26 -15.06 32.60
C PRO A 173 -18.06 -14.21 31.61
N PHE A 174 -17.93 -14.56 30.34
CA PHE A 174 -18.64 -13.97 29.22
C PHE A 174 -19.25 -15.07 28.37
N SER A 175 -20.44 -14.81 27.86
CA SER A 175 -21.13 -15.65 26.90
C SER A 175 -21.35 -14.86 25.63
N VAL A 176 -21.10 -15.50 24.49
CA VAL A 176 -21.33 -14.91 23.16
C VAL A 176 -22.08 -15.86 22.26
N ARG A 177 -22.90 -15.34 21.36
CA ARG A 177 -23.60 -16.11 20.34
C ARG A 177 -23.02 -15.83 18.96
N ILE A 178 -22.83 -16.88 18.15
CA ILE A 178 -22.35 -16.74 16.77
C ILE A 178 -23.45 -16.15 15.88
N LEU A 179 -23.14 -15.06 15.19
CA LEU A 179 -24.06 -14.34 14.31
C LEU A 179 -23.79 -14.53 12.83
N HIS A 180 -22.53 -14.69 12.43
CA HIS A 180 -22.16 -14.95 11.04
C HIS A 180 -20.74 -15.54 10.93
N ARG A 181 -20.52 -16.34 9.91
CA ARG A 181 -19.21 -16.81 9.46
C ARG A 181 -18.69 -15.91 8.33
N ARG A 182 -17.39 -15.64 8.30
CA ARG A 182 -16.67 -14.97 7.20
C ARG A 182 -15.66 -15.93 6.57
N GLU A 183 -15.01 -15.48 5.49
CA GLU A 183 -13.97 -16.22 4.79
C GLU A 183 -12.85 -16.67 5.73
N THR A 184 -12.32 -17.85 5.42
CA THR A 184 -11.19 -18.46 6.12
C THR A 184 -9.90 -17.87 5.57
N ASP A 185 -8.99 -17.47 6.46
CA ASP A 185 -7.63 -17.07 6.09
C ASP A 185 -6.60 -18.04 6.70
N GLU A 186 -5.32 -17.70 6.59
CA GLU A 186 -4.23 -18.50 7.19
C GLU A 186 -4.35 -18.65 8.72
N MET A 187 -5.03 -17.71 9.39
CA MET A 187 -5.22 -17.74 10.85
C MET A 187 -6.39 -18.62 11.26
N GLY A 188 -7.39 -18.80 10.40
CA GLY A 188 -8.50 -19.73 10.60
C GLY A 188 -9.83 -19.17 10.10
N ILE A 189 -10.91 -19.71 10.65
CA ILE A 189 -12.28 -19.32 10.30
C ILE A 189 -12.69 -18.14 11.16
N HIS A 190 -13.22 -17.10 10.52
CA HIS A 190 -13.67 -15.88 11.18
C HIS A 190 -15.16 -15.95 11.54
N TYR A 191 -15.49 -15.69 12.80
CA TYR A 191 -16.85 -15.63 13.32
C TYR A 191 -17.14 -14.27 13.95
N GLY A 192 -18.27 -13.66 13.57
CA GLY A 192 -18.81 -12.50 14.27
C GLY A 192 -19.75 -12.97 15.37
N CYS A 193 -19.49 -12.59 16.61
CA CYS A 193 -20.26 -13.01 17.77
C CYS A 193 -20.82 -11.80 18.53
N CYS A 194 -22.02 -11.92 19.10
CA CYS A 194 -22.57 -10.91 20.01
C CYS A 194 -22.54 -11.38 21.46
N PHE A 195 -22.31 -10.46 22.38
CA PHE A 195 -22.42 -10.77 23.81
C PHE A 195 -23.88 -11.05 24.19
N ILE A 196 -24.09 -12.04 25.07
CA ILE A 196 -25.40 -12.37 25.63
C ILE A 196 -25.36 -12.30 27.15
N GLY A 197 -26.43 -11.76 27.75
CA GLY A 197 -26.59 -11.76 29.20
C GLY A 197 -25.54 -10.97 29.99
N MET A 198 -24.87 -9.98 29.38
CA MET A 198 -23.89 -9.18 30.11
C MET A 198 -24.55 -8.35 31.21
N THR A 199 -23.90 -8.35 32.37
CA THR A 199 -24.21 -7.37 33.42
C THR A 199 -23.76 -5.98 32.99
N THR A 200 -24.41 -4.93 33.52
CA THR A 200 -24.00 -3.53 33.29
C THR A 200 -22.52 -3.30 33.64
N GLY A 201 -22.03 -3.95 34.71
CA GLY A 201 -20.62 -3.87 35.09
C GLY A 201 -19.67 -4.55 34.09
N GLY A 202 -20.09 -5.67 33.49
CA GLY A 202 -19.34 -6.34 32.42
C GLY A 202 -19.29 -5.50 31.15
N GLU A 203 -20.42 -4.95 30.72
CA GLU A 203 -20.50 -4.04 29.57
C GLU A 203 -19.60 -2.81 29.74
N LEU A 204 -19.65 -2.16 30.91
CA LEU A 204 -18.80 -1.01 31.23
C LEU A 204 -17.31 -1.38 31.23
N ALA A 205 -16.96 -2.59 31.67
CA ALA A 205 -15.58 -3.08 31.65
C ALA A 205 -15.08 -3.27 30.21
N VAL A 206 -15.87 -3.91 29.34
CA VAL A 206 -15.54 -4.08 27.91
C VAL A 206 -15.43 -2.72 27.22
N ARG A 207 -16.40 -1.82 27.43
CA ARG A 207 -16.40 -0.48 26.83
C ARG A 207 -15.17 0.33 27.28
N GLY A 208 -14.85 0.29 28.58
CA GLY A 208 -13.64 0.94 29.11
C GLY A 208 -12.34 0.36 28.53
N TYR A 209 -12.30 -0.96 28.35
CA TYR A 209 -11.17 -1.64 27.70
C TYR A 209 -10.99 -1.17 26.25
N VAL A 210 -12.07 -1.17 25.45
CA VAL A 210 -12.06 -0.70 24.06
C VAL A 210 -11.50 0.72 23.95
N PHE A 211 -12.01 1.66 24.76
CA PHE A 211 -11.51 3.04 24.75
C PHE A 211 -10.03 3.15 25.15
N LYS A 212 -9.60 2.37 26.16
CA LYS A 212 -8.19 2.34 26.57
C LYS A 212 -7.30 1.78 25.46
N THR A 213 -7.72 0.70 24.81
CA THR A 213 -6.98 0.06 23.71
C THR A 213 -6.83 1.01 22.53
N LEU A 214 -7.91 1.67 22.09
CA LEU A 214 -7.85 2.64 21.01
C LEU A 214 -6.93 3.82 21.32
N ARG A 215 -6.98 4.35 22.55
CA ARG A 215 -6.07 5.41 22.97
C ARG A 215 -4.61 4.96 22.90
N ASN A 216 -4.33 3.75 23.35
CA ASN A 216 -2.97 3.20 23.32
C ASN A 216 -2.49 2.97 21.87
N GLN A 217 -3.37 2.51 20.99
CA GLN A 217 -3.07 2.31 19.57
C GLN A 217 -2.79 3.63 18.86
N ALA A 218 -3.61 4.66 19.07
CA ALA A 218 -3.40 5.99 18.53
C ALA A 218 -2.04 6.57 18.97
N ASN A 219 -1.71 6.45 20.26
CA ASN A 219 -0.42 6.89 20.78
C ASN A 219 0.75 6.11 20.16
N ALA A 220 0.62 4.79 20.02
CA ALA A 220 1.66 3.96 19.42
C ALA A 220 1.86 4.25 17.93
N GLU A 221 0.80 4.59 17.21
CA GLU A 221 0.88 5.02 15.81
C GLU A 221 1.55 6.39 15.68
N GLU A 222 1.24 7.33 16.57
CA GLU A 222 1.89 8.65 16.59
C GLU A 222 3.39 8.54 16.87
N ILE A 223 3.79 7.69 17.82
CA ILE A 223 5.20 7.42 18.12
C ILE A 223 5.90 6.84 16.89
N ARG A 224 5.31 5.81 16.25
CA ARG A 224 5.87 5.21 15.04
C ARG A 224 6.03 6.23 13.91
N ARG A 225 5.02 7.07 13.66
CA ARG A 225 5.10 8.14 12.66
C ARG A 225 6.24 9.12 12.95
N ARG A 226 6.44 9.50 14.22
CA ARG A 226 7.56 10.37 14.63
C ARG A 226 8.92 9.71 14.42
N GLU A 227 9.04 8.43 14.78
CA GLU A 227 10.28 7.66 14.57
C GLU A 227 10.62 7.52 13.08
N GLU A 228 9.62 7.27 12.22
CA GLU A 228 9.81 7.22 10.78
C GLU A 228 10.26 8.55 10.19
N ILE A 229 9.67 9.67 10.62
CA ILE A 229 10.08 11.00 10.18
C ILE A 229 11.52 11.26 10.61
N LEU A 230 11.86 10.98 11.87
CA LEU A 230 13.20 11.18 12.40
C LEU A 230 14.24 10.30 11.68
N LYS A 231 13.87 9.06 11.34
CA LYS A 231 14.71 8.17 10.54
C LYS A 231 14.95 8.72 9.13
N ARG A 232 13.91 9.21 8.45
CA ARG A 232 14.05 9.85 7.12
C ARG A 232 14.94 11.09 7.18
N ASP A 233 14.73 11.95 8.16
CA ASP A 233 15.54 13.17 8.35
C ASP A 233 17.01 12.84 8.64
N MET A 234 17.27 11.81 9.46
CA MET A 234 18.61 11.33 9.75
C MET A 234 19.28 10.73 8.51
N GLU A 235 18.57 9.91 7.74
CA GLU A 235 19.05 9.34 6.47
C GLU A 235 19.37 10.44 5.45
N GLU A 236 18.54 11.46 5.34
CA GLU A 236 18.78 12.60 4.45
C GLU A 236 20.01 13.41 4.90
N ARG A 237 20.17 13.65 6.21
CA ARG A 237 21.35 14.32 6.76
C ARG A 237 22.63 13.53 6.49
N LEU A 238 22.61 12.21 6.67
CA LEU A 238 23.75 11.34 6.34
C LEU A 238 24.05 11.35 4.84
N ARG A 239 23.02 11.39 3.98
CA ARG A 239 23.19 11.50 2.52
C ARG A 239 23.89 12.80 2.13
N ARG A 240 23.49 13.93 2.72
CA ARG A 240 24.12 15.25 2.49
C ARG A 240 25.58 15.24 2.95
N LEU A 241 25.85 14.77 4.17
CA LEU A 241 27.23 14.66 4.68
C LEU A 241 28.12 13.77 3.82
N ARG A 242 27.60 12.65 3.30
CA ARG A 242 28.35 11.79 2.37
C ARG A 242 28.62 12.51 1.04
N ALA A 243 27.66 13.24 0.51
CA ALA A 243 27.84 14.03 -0.72
C ALA A 243 28.88 15.14 -0.53
N ASP A 244 28.85 15.84 0.59
CA ASP A 244 29.82 16.89 0.93
C ASP A 244 31.22 16.30 1.12
N ALA A 245 31.36 15.16 1.81
CA ALA A 245 32.65 14.48 1.97
C ALA A 245 33.24 14.00 0.63
N LEU A 246 32.39 13.50 -0.28
CA LEU A 246 32.78 13.15 -1.65
C LEU A 246 33.23 14.37 -2.46
N ALA A 247 32.63 15.54 -2.23
CA ALA A 247 33.01 16.79 -2.90
C ALA A 247 34.30 17.40 -2.34
N GLN A 248 34.59 17.21 -1.05
CA GLN A 248 35.73 17.84 -0.37
C GLN A 248 37.04 17.03 -0.47
N ASP A 249 36.99 15.70 -0.56
CA ASP A 249 38.21 14.87 -0.63
C ASP A 249 38.22 13.90 -1.84
N PRO A 250 39.02 14.21 -2.88
CA PRO A 250 39.20 13.35 -4.05
C PRO A 250 39.71 11.94 -3.71
N LYS A 251 40.50 11.78 -2.63
CA LYS A 251 40.99 10.47 -2.19
C LYS A 251 39.88 9.63 -1.57
N TYR A 252 38.96 10.27 -0.85
CA TYR A 252 37.76 9.60 -0.31
C TYR A 252 36.84 9.12 -1.43
N ALA A 253 36.63 9.92 -2.48
CA ALA A 253 35.87 9.53 -3.65
C ALA A 253 36.48 8.32 -4.41
N GLU A 254 37.81 8.29 -4.54
CA GLU A 254 38.51 7.17 -5.16
C GLU A 254 38.40 5.88 -4.32
N ALA A 255 38.48 5.98 -2.99
CA ALA A 255 38.32 4.85 -2.07
C ALA A 255 36.89 4.27 -2.10
N VAL A 256 35.86 5.10 -2.16
CA VAL A 256 34.46 4.67 -2.27
C VAL A 256 34.22 3.93 -3.60
N ARG A 257 34.76 4.45 -4.72
CA ARG A 257 34.66 3.77 -6.03
C ARG A 257 35.36 2.42 -6.03
N ARG A 258 36.57 2.32 -5.46
CA ARG A 258 37.28 1.03 -5.36
C ARG A 258 36.51 0.00 -4.55
N LYS A 259 35.86 0.43 -3.45
CA LYS A 259 35.01 -0.45 -2.65
C LYS A 259 33.79 -0.94 -3.45
N GLN A 260 33.07 -0.04 -4.11
CA GLN A 260 31.91 -0.37 -4.95
C GLN A 260 32.28 -1.32 -6.12
N GLN A 261 33.44 -1.11 -6.74
CA GLN A 261 33.94 -2.00 -7.80
C GLN A 261 34.30 -3.39 -7.27
N SER A 262 34.86 -3.49 -6.05
CA SER A 262 35.15 -4.79 -5.43
C SER A 262 33.88 -5.55 -5.04
N GLU A 263 32.85 -4.86 -4.55
CA GLU A 263 31.55 -5.45 -4.21
C GLU A 263 30.79 -5.92 -5.46
N ALA A 264 30.75 -5.10 -6.52
CA ALA A 264 30.15 -5.49 -7.80
C ALA A 264 30.84 -6.73 -8.40
N LYS A 265 32.17 -6.79 -8.34
CA LYS A 265 32.96 -7.94 -8.79
C LYS A 265 32.68 -9.19 -7.94
N ALA A 266 32.49 -9.04 -6.63
CA ALA A 266 32.11 -10.14 -5.73
C ALA A 266 30.69 -10.67 -6.01
N MET A 267 29.80 -9.84 -6.56
CA MET A 267 28.45 -10.21 -7.00
C MET A 267 28.40 -10.76 -8.45
N GLY A 268 29.55 -10.92 -9.12
CA GLY A 268 29.62 -11.43 -10.49
C GLY A 268 29.17 -10.42 -11.56
N ILE A 269 29.04 -9.14 -11.20
CA ILE A 269 28.65 -8.07 -12.11
C ILE A 269 29.91 -7.41 -12.65
N ASP A 270 30.01 -7.22 -13.98
CA ASP A 270 31.15 -6.52 -14.59
C ASP A 270 31.20 -5.06 -14.08
N PRO A 271 32.23 -4.67 -13.31
CA PRO A 271 32.34 -3.32 -12.76
C PRO A 271 32.41 -2.24 -13.84
N ALA A 272 32.87 -2.56 -15.04
CA ALA A 272 32.99 -1.62 -16.15
C ALA A 272 31.63 -1.20 -16.74
N VAL A 273 30.59 -2.00 -16.52
CA VAL A 273 29.21 -1.73 -16.97
C VAL A 273 28.48 -0.82 -15.98
N VAL A 274 28.77 -0.95 -14.68
CA VAL A 274 28.05 -0.23 -13.61
C VAL A 274 28.74 1.07 -13.20
N TYR A 275 30.07 1.13 -13.26
CA TYR A 275 30.86 2.29 -12.85
C TYR A 275 31.97 2.59 -13.88
N PRO A 276 31.66 3.32 -14.97
CA PRO A 276 32.65 3.64 -15.99
C PRO A 276 33.82 4.43 -15.39
N LYS A 277 35.04 4.09 -15.83
CA LYS A 277 36.29 4.70 -15.36
C LYS A 277 36.22 6.22 -15.49
N SER A 278 36.74 6.94 -14.51
CA SER A 278 36.85 8.40 -14.63
C SER A 278 37.82 8.77 -15.75
N PRO A 279 37.67 9.94 -16.38
CA PRO A 279 38.58 10.38 -17.44
C PRO A 279 40.06 10.33 -17.02
N ASP A 280 40.37 10.61 -15.75
CA ASP A 280 41.73 10.55 -15.21
C ASP A 280 42.26 9.11 -15.07
N ASP A 281 41.40 8.15 -14.78
CA ASP A 281 41.76 6.72 -14.72
C ASP A 281 42.01 6.15 -16.12
N VAL A 282 41.22 6.59 -17.11
CA VAL A 282 41.43 6.23 -18.53
C VAL A 282 42.77 6.80 -19.02
N LEU A 283 43.12 8.02 -18.62
CA LEU A 283 44.39 8.65 -18.97
C LEU A 283 45.60 8.01 -18.28
N ARG A 284 45.45 7.55 -17.03
CA ARG A 284 46.49 6.78 -16.31
C ARG A 284 46.72 5.40 -16.93
N ASP A 285 45.65 4.67 -17.23
CA ASP A 285 45.74 3.33 -17.83
C ASP A 285 46.30 3.37 -19.26
N ALA A 286 46.10 4.49 -19.97
CA ALA A 286 46.72 4.75 -21.27
C ALA A 286 48.21 5.11 -21.19
N GLY A 287 48.83 5.12 -20.00
CA GLY A 287 50.26 5.37 -19.82
C GLY A 287 50.70 6.81 -20.11
N VAL A 288 49.77 7.76 -20.14
CA VAL A 288 50.08 9.16 -20.47
C VAL A 288 50.67 9.86 -19.25
N LYS A 289 52.00 9.82 -19.12
CA LYS A 289 52.71 10.69 -18.18
C LYS A 289 52.55 12.15 -18.62
N SER A 290 52.11 12.98 -17.69
CA SER A 290 52.11 14.43 -17.83
C SER A 290 53.53 14.95 -18.07
N ARG A 291 53.80 15.41 -19.30
CA ARG A 291 54.73 16.52 -19.54
C ARG A 291 54.36 17.24 -20.83
N GLU A 292 53.99 18.50 -20.62
CA GLU A 292 54.04 19.66 -21.53
C GLU A 292 53.50 19.50 -22.96
N GLY A 293 52.35 20.13 -23.18
CA GLY A 293 51.76 20.28 -24.51
C GLY A 293 50.36 20.88 -24.43
N GLN A 294 50.25 22.09 -23.88
CA GLN A 294 49.01 22.84 -23.65
C GLN A 294 48.24 23.24 -24.93
N GLY A 295 48.59 22.68 -26.10
CA GLY A 295 47.92 22.94 -27.39
C GLY A 295 47.20 21.74 -28.02
N ARG A 296 47.31 20.52 -27.50
CA ARG A 296 46.68 19.31 -28.12
C ARG A 296 45.47 18.74 -27.36
N ALA A 297 45.27 19.15 -26.11
CA ALA A 297 44.17 18.67 -25.29
C ALA A 297 42.82 19.33 -25.63
N GLU A 298 42.83 20.56 -26.17
CA GLU A 298 41.60 21.22 -26.63
C GLU A 298 41.09 20.64 -27.96
N ASP A 299 42.00 20.35 -28.90
CA ASP A 299 41.64 19.74 -30.19
C ASP A 299 41.05 18.33 -30.03
N MET A 300 41.53 17.55 -29.04
CA MET A 300 41.03 16.20 -28.80
C MET A 300 39.72 16.20 -27.98
N LYS A 301 39.52 17.17 -27.08
CA LYS A 301 38.21 17.41 -26.43
C LYS A 301 37.16 17.85 -27.45
N ALA A 302 37.52 18.67 -28.43
CA ALA A 302 36.63 19.05 -29.54
C ALA A 302 36.29 17.84 -30.43
N HIS A 303 37.26 16.95 -30.72
CA HIS A 303 37.02 15.77 -31.55
C HIS A 303 36.12 14.73 -30.88
N VAL A 304 36.27 14.51 -29.56
CA VAL A 304 35.40 13.61 -28.78
C VAL A 304 33.98 14.18 -28.63
N LYS A 305 33.84 15.51 -28.44
CA LYS A 305 32.53 16.18 -28.40
C LYS A 305 31.81 16.12 -29.75
N ASN A 306 32.57 16.16 -30.87
CA ASN A 306 32.02 16.05 -32.23
C ASN A 306 31.67 14.61 -32.63
N GLN A 307 32.38 13.60 -32.11
CA GLN A 307 32.02 12.19 -32.28
C GLN A 307 30.76 11.83 -31.47
N GLN A 308 30.62 12.34 -30.24
CA GLN A 308 29.39 12.15 -29.45
C GLN A 308 28.16 12.84 -30.08
N ALA A 309 28.34 14.02 -30.70
CA ALA A 309 27.27 14.70 -31.45
C ALA A 309 26.88 13.96 -32.75
N ARG A 310 27.84 13.31 -33.44
CA ARG A 310 27.54 12.50 -34.64
C ARG A 310 26.78 11.21 -34.33
N THR A 311 26.98 10.61 -33.16
CA THR A 311 26.18 9.45 -32.72
C THR A 311 24.74 9.85 -32.37
N THR A 312 24.49 11.11 -32.02
CA THR A 312 23.14 11.64 -31.76
C THR A 312 22.38 11.97 -33.06
N THR A 313 23.07 12.40 -34.13
CA THR A 313 22.43 12.76 -35.43
C THR A 313 22.14 11.55 -36.34
N VAL A 314 22.83 10.41 -36.19
CA VAL A 314 22.57 9.21 -37.02
C VAL A 314 21.34 8.41 -36.57
N ARG A 315 20.77 8.68 -35.38
CA ARG A 315 19.53 8.04 -34.92
C ARG A 315 18.24 8.78 -35.33
N THR A 316 18.32 9.98 -35.90
CA THR A 316 17.15 10.77 -36.32
C THR A 316 16.79 10.67 -37.81
N SER A 317 17.50 9.88 -38.62
CA SER A 317 17.19 9.71 -40.05
C SER A 317 16.67 8.32 -40.48
N ASN A 318 16.41 7.38 -39.55
CA ASN A 318 15.94 6.02 -39.88
C ASN A 318 14.55 5.65 -39.32
N VAL A 319 13.65 6.62 -39.14
CA VAL A 319 12.20 6.37 -38.93
C VAL A 319 11.37 7.33 -39.78
N GLN A 320 11.62 7.35 -41.09
CA GLN A 320 10.64 7.79 -42.09
C GLN A 320 10.73 6.85 -43.28
N GLY A 321 9.77 5.93 -43.37
CA GLY A 321 9.59 5.07 -44.54
C GLY A 321 9.35 3.62 -44.16
N ILE A 322 8.10 3.26 -43.85
CA ILE A 322 7.39 2.09 -44.37
C ILE A 322 5.90 2.35 -44.15
N LYS A 323 5.24 2.82 -45.21
CA LYS A 323 3.79 2.76 -45.42
C LYS A 323 3.60 2.38 -46.90
N ARG A 324 2.71 1.41 -47.13
CA ARG A 324 2.14 0.90 -48.40
C ARG A 324 3.00 -0.11 -49.18
N VAL A 325 2.57 -1.37 -49.24
CA VAL A 325 1.58 -1.90 -50.21
C VAL A 325 0.65 -2.86 -49.48
#